data_AF-A0A7S3J3N0-F1
#
_entry.id   AF-A0A7S3J3N0-F1
#
_cell.length_a   1.000
_cell.length_b   1.000
_cell.length_c   1.000
_cell.angle_alpha   90.00
_cell.angle_beta   90.00
_cell.angle_gamma   90.00
#
_symmetry.space_group_name_H-M   'P 1'
#
loop_
_entity.id
_entity.type
_entity.pdbx_description
1 polymer ?
#
loop_
_entity_poly.entity_id
_entity_poly.type
_entity_poly.pdbx_seq_one_letter_code
_entity_poly.pdbx_strand_id
1 'polypeptide(L)'
;MLKNIDKVYEVLEPLSKTDTFIKSLIDVSKATKGSFHQFGYLGILRTDYMITPEKQAKLVEINTVASGLGSISDKMGGLYKWLINKFYDDQYSAEKLASDSSNIENFVYAFHQAFELYFSCQGGFKKKPILAYMIDYEEANIC
;
A
#
# COMPACT_ATOMS: atom_id res chain seq x y z
N MET A 1 9.33 -6.35 10.64
CA MET A 1 10.39 -6.92 9.81
C MET A 1 9.88 -8.22 9.24
N LEU A 2 10.08 -8.47 7.95
CA LEU A 2 9.78 -9.79 7.37
C LEU A 2 10.52 -10.84 8.22
N LYS A 3 9.78 -11.79 8.79
CA LYS A 3 10.31 -12.78 9.74
C LYS A 3 11.44 -13.63 9.17
N ASN A 4 11.65 -13.57 7.85
CA ASN A 4 12.63 -14.38 7.12
C ASN A 4 13.38 -13.56 6.05
N ILE A 5 13.84 -12.36 6.42
CA ILE A 5 14.55 -11.47 5.48
C ILE A 5 15.83 -12.10 4.89
N ASP A 6 16.47 -13.01 5.61
CA ASP A 6 17.67 -13.70 5.14
C ASP A 6 17.37 -14.60 3.94
N LYS A 7 16.25 -15.33 3.97
CA LYS A 7 15.79 -16.09 2.79
C LYS A 7 15.42 -15.20 1.61
N VAL A 8 14.91 -13.99 1.87
CA VAL A 8 14.64 -13.02 0.80
C VAL A 8 15.94 -12.62 0.12
N TYR A 9 17.01 -12.36 0.88
CA TYR A 9 18.32 -12.07 0.31
C TYR A 9 18.86 -13.24 -0.53
N GLU A 10 18.75 -14.48 -0.04
CA GLU A 10 19.18 -15.67 -0.78
C GLU A 10 18.48 -15.79 -2.14
N VAL A 11 17.17 -15.56 -2.18
CA VAL A 11 16.37 -15.64 -3.41
C VAL A 11 16.71 -14.51 -4.39
N LEU A 12 17.00 -13.30 -3.89
CA LEU A 12 17.28 -12.13 -4.73
C LEU A 12 18.76 -11.98 -5.12
N GLU A 13 19.67 -12.71 -4.48
CA GLU A 13 21.12 -12.62 -4.74
C GLU A 13 21.49 -12.78 -6.22
N PRO A 14 20.93 -13.74 -6.99
CA PRO A 14 21.23 -13.85 -8.42
C PRO A 14 20.86 -12.60 -9.22
N LEU A 15 19.72 -11.98 -8.89
CA LEU A 15 19.23 -10.76 -9.56
C LEU A 15 20.12 -9.55 -9.27
N SER A 16 20.66 -9.48 -8.05
CA SER A 16 21.57 -8.39 -7.65
C SER A 16 22.87 -8.32 -8.47
N LYS A 17 23.23 -9.42 -9.15
CA LYS A 17 24.43 -9.47 -10.02
C LYS A 17 24.20 -8.78 -11.36
N THR A 18 22.94 -8.64 -11.77
CA THR A 18 22.56 -8.10 -13.08
C THR A 18 21.78 -6.79 -12.98
N ASP A 19 21.15 -6.52 -11.83
CA ASP A 19 20.33 -5.33 -11.60
C ASP A 19 20.92 -4.48 -10.47
N THR A 20 21.42 -3.30 -10.82
CA THR A 20 22.05 -2.35 -9.89
C THR A 20 21.06 -1.73 -8.92
N PHE A 21 19.79 -1.59 -9.31
CA PHE A 21 18.73 -1.09 -8.45
C PHE A 21 18.40 -2.11 -7.36
N ILE A 22 18.17 -3.37 -7.74
CA ILE A 22 17.92 -4.46 -6.78
C ILE A 22 19.10 -4.63 -5.84
N LYS A 23 20.33 -4.58 -6.36
CA LYS A 23 21.54 -4.62 -5.52
C LYS A 23 21.53 -3.51 -4.48
N SER A 24 21.24 -2.28 -4.88
CA SER A 24 21.22 -1.12 -3.97
C SER A 24 20.16 -1.28 -2.88
N LEU A 25 18.97 -1.80 -3.20
CA LEU A 25 17.93 -2.10 -2.21
C LEU A 25 18.39 -3.14 -1.17
N ILE A 26 19.03 -4.21 -1.61
CA ILE A 26 19.57 -5.25 -0.72
C ILE A 26 20.66 -4.67 0.19
N ASP A 27 21.56 -3.87 -0.36
CA ASP A 27 22.67 -3.29 0.39
C ASP A 27 22.16 -2.35 1.50
N VAL A 28 21.17 -1.48 1.20
CA VAL A 28 20.50 -0.64 2.20
C VAL A 28 19.78 -1.47 3.27
N SER A 29 19.07 -2.52 2.85
CA SER A 29 18.36 -3.41 3.78
C SER A 29 19.32 -4.17 4.71
N LYS A 30 20.49 -4.59 4.22
CA LYS A 30 21.54 -5.22 5.02
C LYS A 30 22.17 -4.23 5.99
N ALA A 31 22.46 -3.00 5.57
CA ALA A 31 23.06 -1.96 6.41
C ALA A 31 22.13 -1.49 7.55
N THR A 32 20.81 -1.52 7.32
CA THR A 32 19.79 -1.14 8.31
C THR A 32 19.37 -2.29 9.23
N LYS A 33 19.81 -3.52 8.95
CA LYS A 33 19.49 -4.71 9.76
C LYS A 33 20.13 -4.61 11.14
N GLY A 34 19.33 -4.30 12.15
CA GLY A 34 19.75 -4.28 13.56
C GLY A 34 20.47 -3.00 14.01
N SER A 35 20.64 -2.01 13.14
CA SER A 35 21.32 -0.74 13.45
C SER A 35 20.40 0.31 14.06
N PHE A 36 19.06 0.15 13.94
CA PHE A 36 18.08 1.07 14.52
C PHE A 36 17.03 0.33 15.36
N HIS A 37 16.62 0.95 16.47
CA HIS A 37 15.45 0.53 17.24
C HIS A 37 14.17 0.96 16.50
N GLN A 38 13.68 0.10 15.61
CA GLN A 38 12.41 0.27 14.93
C GLN A 38 11.29 -0.38 15.76
N PHE A 39 10.31 0.41 16.21
CA PHE A 39 9.22 -0.06 17.09
C PHE A 39 8.10 -0.79 16.37
N GLY A 40 7.89 -0.49 15.09
CA GLY A 40 6.81 -1.08 14.30
C GLY A 40 7.00 -0.86 12.81
N TYR A 41 6.22 -1.55 12.00
CA TYR A 41 6.23 -1.42 10.54
C TYR A 41 4.80 -1.20 10.08
N LEU A 42 4.55 -0.10 9.37
CA LEU A 42 3.29 0.12 8.67
C LEU A 42 3.41 -0.43 7.25
N GLY A 43 2.46 -1.27 6.86
CA GLY A 43 2.33 -1.77 5.49
C GLY A 43 0.98 -1.39 4.91
N ILE A 44 0.99 -0.65 3.80
CA ILE A 44 -0.19 -0.38 2.98
C ILE A 44 -0.01 -1.16 1.68
N LEU A 45 -0.61 -2.34 1.64
CA LEU A 45 -0.39 -3.32 0.58
C LEU A 45 -1.59 -3.34 -0.36
N ARG A 46 -1.32 -3.56 -1.65
CA ARG A 46 -2.37 -3.84 -2.64
C ARG A 46 -2.07 -5.17 -3.32
N THR A 47 -3.11 -5.98 -3.49
CA THR A 47 -3.01 -7.26 -4.16
C THR A 47 -3.95 -7.24 -5.36
N ASP A 48 -3.37 -7.38 -6.54
CA ASP A 48 -4.09 -7.25 -7.80
C ASP A 48 -4.42 -8.65 -8.35
N TYR A 49 -5.68 -8.86 -8.72
CA TYR A 49 -6.21 -10.12 -9.22
C TYR A 49 -6.83 -9.94 -10.59
N MET A 50 -6.76 -10.99 -11.41
CA MET A 50 -7.52 -11.10 -12.66
C MET A 50 -8.41 -12.34 -12.61
N ILE A 51 -9.60 -12.24 -13.21
CA ILE A 51 -10.54 -13.36 -13.32
C ILE A 51 -10.21 -14.16 -14.58
N THR A 52 -9.96 -15.46 -14.45
CA THR A 52 -9.73 -16.36 -15.58
C THR A 52 -11.03 -16.70 -16.31
N PRO A 53 -10.99 -17.26 -17.54
CA PRO A 53 -12.20 -17.73 -18.24
C PRO A 53 -13.05 -18.71 -17.40
N GLU A 54 -12.41 -19.47 -16.51
CA GLU A 54 -13.06 -20.40 -15.57
C GLU A 54 -13.67 -19.70 -14.35
N LYS A 55 -13.72 -18.35 -14.35
CA LYS A 55 -14.21 -17.50 -13.26
C LYS A 55 -13.43 -17.63 -11.94
N GLN A 56 -12.14 -17.95 -12.03
CA GLN A 56 -11.28 -18.03 -10.86
C GLN A 56 -10.45 -16.76 -10.72
N ALA A 57 -10.31 -16.25 -9.50
CA ALA A 57 -9.41 -15.14 -9.23
C ALA A 57 -7.97 -15.65 -9.16
N LYS A 58 -7.11 -15.14 -10.04
CA LYS A 58 -5.68 -15.42 -10.06
C LYS A 58 -4.91 -14.18 -9.63
N LEU A 59 -4.00 -14.36 -8.67
CA LEU A 59 -3.06 -13.32 -8.24
C LEU A 59 -2.16 -12.93 -9.40
N VAL A 60 -2.08 -11.62 -9.67
CA VAL A 60 -1.20 -11.04 -10.70
C VAL A 60 -0.01 -10.34 -10.04
N GLU A 61 -0.26 -9.52 -9.02
CA GLU A 61 0.77 -8.68 -8.42
C GLU A 61 0.51 -8.44 -6.93
N ILE A 62 1.59 -8.31 -6.16
CA ILE A 62 1.57 -7.83 -4.78
C ILE A 62 2.40 -6.56 -4.72
N ASN A 63 1.72 -5.42 -4.54
CA ASN A 63 2.32 -4.11 -4.39
C ASN A 63 2.51 -3.82 -2.89
N THR A 64 3.77 -3.62 -2.49
CA THR A 64 4.15 -3.38 -1.09
C THR A 64 4.72 -1.98 -0.84
N VAL A 65 4.97 -1.23 -1.92
CA VAL A 65 5.51 0.13 -1.91
C VAL A 65 4.63 0.98 -2.80
N ALA A 66 4.29 2.19 -2.34
CA ALA A 66 3.54 3.18 -3.10
C ALA A 66 2.27 2.61 -3.76
N SER A 67 1.49 1.84 -3.00
CA SER A 67 0.20 1.30 -3.43
C SER A 67 -0.78 2.44 -3.77
N GLY A 68 -0.78 2.89 -5.03
CA GLY A 68 -1.64 3.96 -5.51
C GLY A 68 -3.11 3.57 -5.62
N LEU A 69 -3.94 4.52 -6.06
CA LEU A 69 -5.38 4.41 -6.35
C LEU A 69 -6.33 4.28 -5.16
N GLY A 70 -5.85 4.21 -3.92
CA GLY A 70 -6.75 4.11 -2.75
C GLY A 70 -7.79 5.23 -2.70
N SER A 71 -7.36 6.49 -2.83
CA SER A 71 -8.28 7.64 -2.81
C SER A 71 -9.16 7.77 -4.06
N ILE A 72 -8.67 7.28 -5.20
CA ILE A 72 -9.40 7.33 -6.47
C ILE A 72 -10.49 6.25 -6.49
N SER A 73 -10.25 5.09 -5.88
CA SER A 73 -11.20 3.97 -5.86
C SER A 73 -12.54 4.36 -5.24
N ASP A 74 -12.52 5.12 -4.15
CA ASP A 74 -13.72 5.62 -3.46
C ASP A 74 -14.51 6.59 -4.37
N LYS A 75 -13.80 7.50 -5.07
CA LYS A 75 -14.41 8.43 -6.04
C LYS A 75 -15.00 7.70 -7.25
N MET A 76 -14.34 6.62 -7.71
CA MET A 76 -14.83 5.82 -8.83
C MET A 76 -16.14 5.09 -8.50
N GLY A 77 -16.29 4.57 -7.29
CA GLY A 77 -17.55 3.98 -6.82
C GLY A 77 -18.72 4.97 -6.92
N GLY A 78 -18.50 6.20 -6.44
CA GLY A 78 -19.47 7.28 -6.55
C GLY A 78 -19.81 7.65 -7.99
N LEU A 79 -18.81 7.74 -8.87
CA LEU A 79 -19.01 8.01 -10.30
C LEU A 79 -19.86 6.93 -10.98
N TYR A 80 -19.59 5.64 -10.74
CA TYR A 80 -20.37 4.55 -11.34
C TYR A 80 -21.82 4.56 -10.86
N LYS A 81 -22.06 4.79 -9.55
CA LYS A 81 -23.41 4.93 -9.01
C LYS A 81 -24.17 6.08 -9.67
N TRP A 82 -23.50 7.22 -9.86
CA TRP A 82 -24.08 8.38 -10.55
C TRP A 82 -24.43 8.06 -12.01
N LEU A 83 -23.53 7.40 -12.75
CA LEU A 83 -23.75 7.01 -14.15
C LEU A 83 -24.93 6.05 -14.30
N ILE A 84 -25.01 5.02 -13.45
CA ILE A 84 -26.13 4.07 -13.46
C ILE A 84 -27.45 4.81 -13.25
N ASN A 85 -27.55 5.60 -12.17
CA ASN A 85 -28.77 6.34 -11.84
C ASN A 85 -29.17 7.37 -12.90
N LYS A 86 -28.21 7.88 -13.68
CA LYS A 86 -28.45 8.94 -14.67
C LYS A 86 -28.83 8.40 -16.05
N PHE A 87 -28.25 7.27 -16.46
CA PHE A 87 -28.30 6.83 -17.86
C PHE A 87 -28.82 5.40 -18.05
N TYR A 88 -28.95 4.60 -16.99
CA TYR A 88 -29.37 3.20 -17.08
C TYR A 88 -30.69 2.98 -16.31
N ASP A 89 -31.63 2.26 -16.94
CA ASP A 89 -32.87 1.80 -16.32
C ASP A 89 -32.61 0.66 -15.31
N ASP A 90 -33.68 0.17 -14.65
CA ASP A 90 -33.76 -0.90 -13.63
C ASP A 90 -32.96 -2.19 -13.90
N GLN A 91 -32.39 -2.38 -15.10
CA GLN A 91 -31.52 -3.51 -15.46
C GLN A 91 -30.20 -3.51 -14.68
N TYR A 92 -29.73 -2.35 -14.22
CA TYR A 92 -28.51 -2.21 -13.43
C TYR A 92 -28.85 -1.58 -12.09
N SER A 93 -28.72 -2.34 -10.99
CA SER A 93 -28.89 -1.79 -9.64
C SER A 93 -27.56 -1.22 -9.15
N ALA A 94 -27.55 0.06 -8.83
CA ALA A 94 -26.42 0.73 -8.16
C ALA A 94 -26.06 0.08 -6.81
N GLU A 95 -27.00 -0.66 -6.20
CA GLU A 95 -26.81 -1.39 -4.94
C GLU A 95 -26.01 -2.69 -5.15
N LYS A 96 -25.92 -3.19 -6.39
CA LYS A 96 -25.08 -4.33 -6.76
C LYS A 96 -23.63 -3.93 -7.03
N LEU A 97 -23.32 -2.64 -7.15
CA LEU A 97 -21.94 -2.19 -7.14
C LEU A 97 -21.37 -2.46 -5.75
N ALA A 98 -20.08 -2.82 -5.71
CA ALA A 98 -19.38 -2.99 -4.44
C ALA A 98 -19.62 -1.77 -3.53
N SER A 99 -19.78 -2.02 -2.22
CA SER A 99 -19.94 -0.97 -1.23
C SER A 99 -18.89 0.11 -1.41
N ASP A 100 -19.23 1.36 -1.05
CA ASP A 100 -18.25 2.45 -1.02
C ASP A 100 -16.99 1.94 -0.31
N SER A 101 -15.87 1.92 -1.04
CA SER A 101 -14.61 1.51 -0.45
C SER A 101 -14.27 2.52 0.63
N SER A 102 -13.98 2.04 1.84
CA SER A 102 -13.51 2.87 2.95
C SER A 102 -11.99 2.96 2.95
N ASN A 103 -11.38 2.96 1.76
CA ASN A 103 -9.94 2.78 1.61
C ASN A 103 -9.20 3.97 2.22
N ILE A 104 -9.68 5.20 2.00
CA ILE A 104 -9.08 6.39 2.63
C ILE A 104 -9.20 6.31 4.15
N GLU A 105 -10.37 5.99 4.70
CA GLU A 105 -10.56 5.93 6.15
C GLU A 105 -9.67 4.85 6.78
N ASN A 106 -9.56 3.69 6.12
CA ASN A 106 -8.67 2.61 6.55
C ASN A 106 -7.20 3.03 6.52
N PHE A 107 -6.77 3.79 5.51
CA PHE A 107 -5.41 4.30 5.43
C PHE A 107 -5.13 5.31 6.55
N VAL A 108 -6.03 6.28 6.74
CA VAL A 108 -5.91 7.28 7.81
C VAL A 108 -5.85 6.59 9.18
N TYR A 109 -6.73 5.62 9.40
CA TYR A 109 -6.72 4.81 10.62
C TYR A 109 -5.40 4.06 10.81
N ALA A 110 -4.86 3.43 9.76
CA ALA A 110 -3.59 2.71 9.84
C ALA A 110 -2.40 3.64 10.14
N PHE A 111 -2.36 4.83 9.52
CA PHE A 111 -1.36 5.86 9.84
C PHE A 111 -1.47 6.32 11.30
N HIS A 112 -2.69 6.56 11.77
CA HIS A 112 -2.93 6.93 13.17
C HIS A 112 -2.45 5.84 14.14
N GLN A 113 -2.77 4.57 13.88
CA GLN A 113 -2.32 3.44 14.71
C GLN A 113 -0.78 3.33 14.73
N ALA A 114 -0.12 3.50 13.58
CA ALA A 114 1.34 3.48 13.50
C ALA A 114 1.97 4.65 14.27
N PHE A 115 1.33 5.82 14.22
CA PHE A 115 1.74 7.01 14.96
C PHE A 115 1.62 6.81 16.47
N GLU A 116 0.50 6.27 16.95
CA GLU A 116 0.28 5.96 18.37
C GLU A 116 1.26 4.90 18.88
N LEU A 117 1.58 3.89 18.07
CA LEU A 117 2.60 2.90 18.40
C LEU A 117 3.97 3.58 18.57
N TYR A 118 4.36 4.44 17.63
CA TYR A 118 5.61 5.19 17.75
C TYR A 118 5.63 6.06 19.03
N PHE A 119 4.52 6.75 19.32
CA PHE A 119 4.37 7.61 20.49
C PHE A 119 4.52 6.86 21.81
N SER A 120 3.78 5.75 21.96
CA SER A 120 3.80 4.93 23.18
C SER A 120 5.18 4.35 23.47
N CYS A 121 5.92 3.93 22.44
CA CYS A 121 7.26 3.36 22.61
C CYS A 121 8.36 4.38 22.90
N GLN A 122 8.17 5.67 22.56
CA GLN A 122 9.12 6.74 22.85
C GLN A 122 8.99 7.31 24.28
N GLY A 123 7.99 6.88 25.06
CA GLY A 123 7.75 7.39 26.41
C GLY A 123 7.23 8.83 26.43
N GLY A 124 6.51 9.25 25.38
CA GLY A 124 5.99 10.60 25.23
C GLY A 124 6.88 11.53 24.40
N PHE A 125 6.40 12.75 24.12
CA PHE A 125 7.11 13.70 23.26
C PHE A 125 8.10 14.55 24.04
N LYS A 126 9.39 14.46 23.67
CA LYS A 126 10.33 15.59 23.87
C LYS A 126 10.18 16.65 22.76
N LYS A 127 9.65 16.27 21.60
CA LYS A 127 9.33 17.13 20.42
C LYS A 127 8.10 16.58 19.69
N LYS A 128 7.37 17.44 18.97
CA LYS A 128 6.25 17.02 18.12
C LYS A 128 6.77 16.20 16.92
N PRO A 129 6.27 14.98 16.71
CA PRO A 129 6.65 14.15 15.58
C PRO A 129 5.99 14.67 14.31
N ILE A 130 6.53 14.29 13.17
CA ILE A 130 5.97 14.63 11.86
C ILE A 130 5.83 13.35 11.05
N LEU A 131 4.80 13.29 10.21
CA LEU A 131 4.69 12.29 9.16
C LEU A 131 5.42 12.84 7.93
N ALA A 132 6.49 12.17 7.52
CA ALA A 132 7.25 12.54 6.34
C ALA A 132 6.75 11.72 5.14
N TYR A 133 6.30 12.41 4.10
CA TYR A 133 5.93 11.80 2.81
C TYR A 133 7.10 11.94 1.84
N MET A 134 7.56 10.82 1.28
CA MET A 134 8.50 10.81 0.17
C MET A 134 7.69 10.78 -1.12
N ILE A 135 7.78 11.85 -1.91
CA ILE A 135 7.08 12.00 -3.18
C ILE A 135 8.09 12.01 -4.32
N ASP A 136 7.68 11.50 -5.48
CA ASP A 136 8.49 11.64 -6.69
C ASP A 136 8.53 13.11 -7.13
N TYR A 137 9.60 13.49 -7.83
CA TYR A 137 9.77 14.85 -8.36
C TYR A 137 8.67 15.21 -9.36
N GLU A 138 8.21 14.24 -10.15
CA GLU A 138 7.15 14.40 -11.16
C GLU A 138 5.83 13.73 -10.73
N GLU A 139 5.48 13.79 -9.44
CA GLU A 139 4.27 13.13 -8.93
C GLU A 139 2.99 13.65 -9.61
N ALA A 140 2.37 12.77 -10.40
CA ALA A 140 1.15 13.08 -11.13
C ALA A 140 -0.14 12.83 -10.32
N ASN A 141 -0.06 12.13 -9.18
CA ASN A 141 -1.23 11.69 -8.40
C ASN A 141 -1.47 12.51 -7.11
N ILE A 142 -1.29 13.83 -7.13
CA ILE A 142 -1.46 14.73 -5.95
C ILE A 142 -2.94 15.01 -5.58
N CYS A 143 -3.89 14.27 -6.15
CA CYS A 143 -5.34 14.58 -6.15
C CYS A 143 -6.11 14.32 -4.84
#